data_AF-A0A3P6AIZ2-F1
#
_entry.id   AF-A0A3P6AIZ2-F1
#
_cell.length_a   1.000
_cell.length_b   1.000
_cell.length_c   1.000
_cell.angle_alpha   90.00
_cell.angle_beta   90.00
_cell.angle_gamma   90.00
#
_symmetry.space_group_name_H-M   'P 1'
#
loop_
_entity.id
_entity.type
_entity.pdbx_description
1 polymer ?
#
loop_
_entity_poly.entity_id
_entity_poly.type
_entity_poly.pdbx_seq_one_letter_code
_entity_poly.pdbx_strand_id
1 'polypeptide(L)'
;MAQKVEAHGGKGGNQWDDGSEHDAVIKIQVGAGGIGIQYVKFDYVKNGQTEEAPLRGIKGRSIAADPFVISHPGEHLVSVEGWYNPEGLHQGLKFKSNKKTSDLIGYDDGTHFTLQVQDKKIVGFHGFAGDYVHSLGAYFSPLTSSTTLTPAKKLPALGSQGHDGVSAVKFEYVNGSQVVIGGERGKPTLLGFEEFELDYPNEYITAVDGTVDKIYRSDSAVITLQEKTDILT
;
A
#
# COMPACT_ATOMS: atom_id res chain seq x y z
N MET A 1 -7.03 8.89 8.01
CA MET A 1 -8.41 8.62 7.54
C MET A 1 -8.43 8.71 6.02
N ALA A 2 -9.19 7.84 5.35
CA ALA A 2 -9.33 7.91 3.90
C ALA A 2 -10.17 9.12 3.48
N GLN A 3 -9.82 9.74 2.36
CA GLN A 3 -10.59 10.79 1.72
C GLN A 3 -11.64 10.17 0.80
N LYS A 4 -12.91 10.45 1.04
CA LYS A 4 -14.00 10.11 0.12
C LYS A 4 -14.06 11.13 -1.02
N VAL A 5 -14.07 10.65 -2.25
CA VAL A 5 -14.40 11.44 -3.44
C VAL A 5 -15.77 10.98 -3.93
N GLU A 6 -16.65 11.95 -4.17
CA GLU A 6 -18.04 11.70 -4.55
C GLU A 6 -18.16 10.93 -5.87
N ALA A 7 -19.26 10.20 -6.01
CA ALA A 7 -19.48 9.37 -7.18
C ALA A 7 -19.90 10.21 -8.39
N HIS A 8 -19.33 9.90 -9.55
CA HIS A 8 -19.73 10.48 -10.84
C HIS A 8 -20.73 9.56 -11.54
N GLY A 9 -21.75 10.16 -12.19
CA GLY A 9 -22.84 9.47 -12.87
C GLY A 9 -24.20 9.64 -12.19
N GLY A 10 -25.14 8.73 -12.47
CA GLY A 10 -26.53 8.77 -12.01
C GLY A 10 -26.75 7.97 -10.72
N LYS A 11 -27.92 8.15 -10.10
CA LYS A 11 -28.33 7.42 -8.87
C LYS A 11 -29.27 6.23 -9.18
N GLY A 12 -29.10 5.60 -10.34
CA GLY A 12 -29.94 4.49 -10.78
C GLY A 12 -29.63 3.19 -10.03
N GLY A 13 -30.66 2.40 -9.72
CA GLY A 13 -30.52 1.16 -8.96
C GLY A 13 -30.31 1.41 -7.47
N ASN A 14 -29.52 0.54 -6.82
CA ASN A 14 -29.26 0.59 -5.39
C ASN A 14 -27.89 1.21 -5.10
N GLN A 15 -27.81 1.95 -4.01
CA GLN A 15 -26.52 2.41 -3.48
C GLN A 15 -25.71 1.22 -2.98
N TRP A 16 -24.39 1.30 -3.17
CA TRP A 16 -23.42 0.36 -2.64
C TRP A 16 -22.17 1.11 -2.16
N ASP A 17 -21.49 0.53 -1.18
CA ASP A 17 -20.28 1.09 -0.60
C ASP A 17 -19.42 -0.06 -0.06
N ASP A 18 -18.22 -0.22 -0.59
CA ASP A 18 -17.29 -1.27 -0.14
C ASP A 18 -16.51 -0.82 1.11
N GLY A 19 -16.54 0.48 1.43
CA GLY A 19 -15.84 1.07 2.57
C GLY A 19 -14.41 1.49 2.27
N SER A 20 -13.82 2.18 3.25
CA SER A 20 -12.47 2.77 3.20
C SER A 20 -11.39 1.95 3.90
N GLU A 21 -11.77 0.88 4.60
CA GLU A 21 -10.92 0.17 5.55
C GLU A 21 -9.98 -0.87 4.90
N HIS A 22 -9.79 -0.81 3.59
CA HIS A 22 -8.89 -1.71 2.87
C HIS A 22 -7.49 -1.12 2.75
N ASP A 23 -6.50 -2.01 2.66
CA ASP A 23 -5.09 -1.68 2.44
C ASP A 23 -4.83 -1.32 0.98
N ALA A 24 -5.47 -2.02 0.04
CA ALA A 24 -5.30 -1.82 -1.42
C ALA A 24 -6.40 -2.50 -2.25
N VAL A 25 -6.59 -2.01 -3.48
CA VAL A 25 -7.27 -2.73 -4.57
C VAL A 25 -6.25 -3.61 -5.28
N ILE A 26 -6.56 -4.89 -5.48
CA ILE A 26 -5.63 -5.86 -6.10
C ILE A 26 -6.14 -6.44 -7.42
N LYS A 27 -7.45 -6.37 -7.68
CA LYS A 27 -8.01 -6.82 -8.94
C LYS A 27 -9.31 -6.10 -9.25
N ILE A 28 -9.50 -5.79 -10.53
CA ILE A 28 -10.71 -5.16 -11.04
C ILE A 28 -11.20 -5.98 -12.24
N GLN A 29 -12.45 -6.43 -12.17
CA GLN A 29 -13.13 -7.11 -13.26
C GLN A 29 -14.29 -6.24 -13.72
N VAL A 30 -14.35 -5.96 -15.03
CA VAL A 30 -15.43 -5.18 -15.63
C VAL A 30 -16.08 -5.98 -16.75
N GLY A 31 -17.40 -5.86 -16.89
CA GLY A 31 -18.16 -6.38 -18.02
C GLY A 31 -18.88 -5.25 -18.75
N ALA A 32 -18.59 -5.09 -20.04
CA ALA A 32 -19.29 -4.14 -20.90
C ALA A 32 -20.45 -4.84 -21.62
N GLY A 33 -21.60 -4.18 -21.65
CA GLY A 33 -22.79 -4.58 -22.42
C GLY A 33 -23.08 -3.60 -23.55
N GLY A 34 -24.13 -3.88 -24.33
CA GLY A 34 -24.45 -3.10 -25.53
C GLY A 34 -24.89 -1.65 -25.31
N ILE A 35 -25.14 -1.23 -24.07
CA ILE A 35 -25.55 0.16 -23.73
C ILE A 35 -24.69 0.77 -22.61
N GLY A 36 -23.58 0.13 -22.23
CA GLY A 36 -22.67 0.60 -21.18
C GLY A 36 -22.13 -0.51 -20.29
N ILE A 37 -21.52 -0.12 -19.17
CA ILE A 37 -20.92 -1.01 -18.18
C ILE A 37 -22.02 -1.75 -17.41
N GLN A 38 -22.11 -3.07 -17.62
CA GLN A 38 -23.09 -3.92 -16.95
C GLN A 38 -22.69 -4.27 -15.53
N TYR A 39 -21.40 -4.53 -15.30
CA TYR A 39 -20.93 -4.80 -13.95
C TYR A 39 -19.47 -4.42 -13.71
N VAL A 40 -19.17 -4.19 -12.43
CA VAL A 40 -17.82 -4.11 -11.89
C VAL A 40 -17.70 -5.04 -10.67
N LYS A 41 -16.52 -5.61 -10.47
CA LYS A 41 -16.17 -6.36 -9.25
C LYS A 41 -14.74 -6.01 -8.87
N PHE A 42 -14.52 -5.83 -7.58
CA PHE A 42 -13.23 -5.49 -6.99
C PHE A 42 -12.81 -6.58 -6.02
N ASP A 43 -11.53 -6.90 -6.02
CA ASP A 43 -10.91 -7.67 -4.94
C ASP A 43 -9.93 -6.75 -4.21
N TYR A 44 -9.96 -6.80 -2.88
CA TYR A 44 -9.20 -5.93 -1.99
C TYR A 44 -8.24 -6.74 -1.13
N VAL A 45 -7.28 -6.04 -0.52
CA VAL A 45 -6.53 -6.53 0.64
C VAL A 45 -7.01 -5.77 1.86
N LYS A 46 -7.32 -6.48 2.93
CA LYS A 46 -7.76 -5.93 4.22
C LYS A 46 -7.05 -6.66 5.35
N ASN A 47 -6.32 -5.93 6.18
CA ASN A 47 -5.47 -6.51 7.23
C ASN A 47 -4.51 -7.58 6.67
N GLY A 48 -3.98 -7.36 5.46
CA GLY A 48 -3.10 -8.30 4.76
C GLY A 48 -3.78 -9.55 4.17
N GLN A 49 -5.11 -9.67 4.25
CA GLN A 49 -5.87 -10.79 3.66
C GLN A 49 -6.66 -10.34 2.43
N THR A 50 -6.78 -11.22 1.44
CA THR A 50 -7.59 -10.96 0.24
C THR A 50 -9.08 -11.10 0.55
N GLU A 51 -9.87 -10.10 0.15
CA GLU A 51 -11.32 -10.07 0.26
C GLU A 51 -11.93 -9.82 -1.14
N GLU A 52 -12.81 -10.72 -1.60
CA GLU A 52 -13.58 -10.49 -2.82
C GLU A 52 -14.84 -9.69 -2.48
N ALA A 53 -15.00 -8.51 -3.08
CA ALA A 53 -16.23 -7.74 -2.93
C ALA A 53 -17.35 -8.36 -3.79
N PRO A 54 -18.62 -8.21 -3.39
CA PRO A 54 -19.71 -8.65 -4.25
C PRO A 54 -19.70 -7.88 -5.59
N LEU A 55 -20.22 -8.52 -6.63
CA LEU A 55 -20.35 -7.91 -7.95
C LEU A 55 -21.39 -6.77 -7.88
N ARG A 56 -21.12 -5.65 -8.55
CA ARG A 56 -22.03 -4.50 -8.70
C ARG A 56 -22.58 -4.51 -10.12
N GLY A 57 -23.90 -4.50 -10.28
CA GLY A 57 -24.51 -4.73 -11.59
C GLY A 57 -24.96 -6.17 -11.78
N ILE A 58 -25.16 -6.59 -13.03
CA ILE A 58 -25.43 -7.99 -13.39
C ILE A 58 -24.53 -8.45 -14.54
N LYS A 59 -24.18 -9.73 -14.59
CA LYS A 59 -23.36 -10.25 -15.71
C LYS A 59 -24.10 -10.25 -17.05
N GLY A 60 -25.43 -10.39 -17.04
CA GLY A 60 -26.28 -10.33 -18.23
C GLY A 60 -25.69 -11.04 -19.46
N ARG A 61 -25.68 -10.34 -20.60
CA ARG A 61 -25.00 -10.73 -21.84
C ARG A 61 -23.71 -9.91 -22.07
N SER A 62 -23.08 -9.43 -21.00
CA SER A 62 -21.87 -8.62 -21.09
C SER A 62 -20.66 -9.43 -21.58
N ILE A 63 -19.72 -8.72 -22.19
CA ILE A 63 -18.39 -9.20 -22.52
C ILE A 63 -17.48 -8.80 -21.36
N ALA A 64 -16.95 -9.80 -20.64
CA ALA A 64 -15.96 -9.56 -19.61
C ALA A 64 -14.63 -9.15 -20.25
N ALA A 65 -14.08 -8.03 -19.82
CA ALA A 65 -12.72 -7.64 -20.20
C ALA A 65 -11.69 -8.52 -19.48
N ASP A 66 -10.45 -8.52 -19.93
CA ASP A 66 -9.36 -9.10 -19.14
C ASP A 66 -9.24 -8.36 -17.79
N PRO A 67 -9.18 -9.07 -16.66
CA PRO A 67 -9.12 -8.42 -15.35
C PRO A 67 -7.85 -7.58 -15.19
N PHE A 68 -8.02 -6.37 -14.66
CA PHE A 68 -6.90 -5.50 -14.31
C PHE A 68 -6.33 -5.92 -12.96
N VAL A 69 -5.28 -6.74 -12.99
CA VAL A 69 -4.59 -7.27 -11.80
C VAL A 69 -3.47 -6.33 -11.37
N ILE A 70 -3.41 -6.01 -10.08
CA ILE A 70 -2.47 -5.06 -9.47
C ILE A 70 -1.55 -5.84 -8.52
N SER A 71 -0.24 -5.81 -8.77
CA SER A 71 0.77 -6.53 -7.97
C SER A 71 1.12 -5.79 -6.67
N HIS A 72 0.23 -5.86 -5.67
CA HIS A 72 0.47 -5.34 -4.32
C HIS A 72 1.63 -6.08 -3.61
N PRO A 73 2.49 -5.39 -2.81
CA PRO A 73 2.42 -3.96 -2.44
C PRO A 73 3.09 -3.01 -3.44
N GLY A 74 3.92 -3.52 -4.35
CA GLY A 74 4.74 -2.68 -5.23
C GLY A 74 3.95 -1.94 -6.31
N GLU A 75 2.70 -2.33 -6.57
CA GLU A 75 1.77 -1.68 -7.48
C GLU A 75 0.48 -1.30 -6.73
N HIS A 76 -0.08 -0.12 -7.03
CA HIS A 76 -1.33 0.36 -6.47
C HIS A 76 -2.13 1.19 -7.49
N LEU A 77 -3.45 1.19 -7.35
CA LEU A 77 -4.34 1.97 -8.21
C LEU A 77 -4.22 3.46 -7.88
N VAL A 78 -3.97 4.30 -8.89
CA VAL A 78 -3.78 5.74 -8.73
C VAL A 78 -4.97 6.53 -9.26
N SER A 79 -5.59 6.08 -10.35
CA SER A 79 -6.74 6.77 -10.91
C SER A 79 -7.69 5.85 -11.68
N VAL A 80 -8.93 6.32 -11.81
CA VAL A 80 -9.93 5.78 -12.71
C VAL A 80 -10.42 6.92 -13.59
N GLU A 81 -10.37 6.70 -14.90
CA GLU A 81 -11.07 7.52 -15.87
C GLU A 81 -12.36 6.81 -16.26
N GLY A 82 -13.42 7.58 -16.49
CA GLY A 82 -14.68 7.02 -16.94
C GLY A 82 -15.51 7.98 -17.75
N TRP A 83 -16.50 7.42 -18.42
CA TRP A 83 -17.46 8.12 -19.26
C TRP A 83 -18.86 7.70 -18.87
N TYR A 84 -19.80 8.65 -18.80
CA TYR A 84 -21.21 8.35 -18.58
C TYR A 84 -22.11 9.16 -19.51
N ASN A 85 -23.22 8.56 -19.92
CA ASN A 85 -24.19 9.21 -20.80
C ASN A 85 -25.07 10.25 -20.02
N PRO A 86 -25.90 11.05 -20.69
CA PRO A 86 -26.74 12.06 -20.02
C PRO A 86 -27.69 11.51 -18.93
N GLU A 87 -28.08 10.24 -19.03
CA GLU A 87 -28.89 9.54 -18.00
C GLU A 87 -28.06 9.10 -16.78
N GLY A 88 -26.75 9.32 -16.81
CA GLY A 88 -25.82 8.93 -15.77
C GLY A 88 -25.53 7.43 -15.75
N LEU A 89 -25.56 6.76 -16.89
CA LEU A 89 -25.14 5.37 -17.06
C LEU A 89 -23.68 5.31 -17.51
N HIS A 90 -22.83 4.57 -16.80
CA HIS A 90 -21.40 4.45 -17.18
C HIS A 90 -21.27 3.72 -18.50
N GLN A 91 -20.58 4.35 -19.44
CA GLN A 91 -20.33 3.85 -20.79
C GLN A 91 -18.98 3.15 -20.89
N GLY A 92 -17.95 3.73 -20.26
CA GLY A 92 -16.60 3.18 -20.29
C GLY A 92 -15.79 3.50 -19.06
N LEU A 93 -14.78 2.66 -18.81
CA LEU A 93 -13.84 2.79 -17.71
C LEU A 93 -12.42 2.48 -18.19
N LYS A 94 -11.45 3.22 -17.66
CA LYS A 94 -10.02 2.98 -17.83
C LYS A 94 -9.32 3.15 -16.48
N PHE A 95 -8.45 2.19 -16.16
CA PHE A 95 -7.77 2.12 -14.87
C PHE A 95 -6.29 2.41 -15.03
N LYS A 96 -5.73 3.16 -14.09
CA LYS A 96 -4.30 3.46 -14.05
C LYS A 96 -3.74 3.11 -12.68
N SER A 97 -2.67 2.33 -12.69
CA SER A 97 -1.79 2.11 -11.54
C SER A 97 -0.54 2.98 -11.65
N ASN A 98 0.29 2.96 -10.61
CA ASN A 98 1.61 3.58 -10.66
C ASN A 98 2.58 2.89 -11.64
N LYS A 99 2.21 1.76 -12.26
CA LYS A 99 3.07 1.01 -13.20
C LYS A 99 2.50 0.86 -14.60
N LYS A 100 1.18 0.81 -14.76
CA LYS A 100 0.53 0.53 -16.04
C LYS A 100 -0.85 1.16 -16.13
N THR A 101 -1.36 1.21 -17.36
CA THR A 101 -2.71 1.68 -17.67
C THR A 101 -3.44 0.56 -18.42
N SER A 102 -4.72 0.35 -18.13
CA SER A 102 -5.55 -0.59 -18.88
C SER A 102 -5.94 -0.04 -20.24
N ASP A 103 -6.39 -0.92 -21.13
CA ASP A 103 -7.20 -0.50 -22.27
C ASP A 103 -8.53 0.11 -21.80
N LEU A 104 -9.18 0.86 -22.68
CA LEU A 104 -10.55 1.31 -22.44
C LEU A 104 -11.50 0.11 -22.49
N ILE A 105 -12.34 -0.02 -21.46
CA ILE A 105 -13.40 -1.04 -21.41
C ILE A 105 -14.73 -0.32 -21.62
N GLY A 106 -15.51 -0.75 -22.61
CA GLY A 106 -16.77 -0.10 -22.96
C GLY A 106 -16.58 0.99 -24.04
N TYR A 107 -17.25 2.13 -23.87
CA TYR A 107 -17.27 3.23 -24.83
C TYR A 107 -16.74 4.53 -24.21
N ASP A 108 -16.08 5.36 -25.00
CA ASP A 108 -15.58 6.69 -24.62
C ASP A 108 -16.58 7.82 -24.95
N ASP A 109 -17.87 7.48 -25.03
CA ASP A 109 -18.94 8.44 -25.30
C ASP A 109 -19.57 9.02 -24.03
N GLY A 110 -19.95 10.29 -24.10
CA GLY A 110 -20.57 11.01 -22.99
C GLY A 110 -19.60 11.86 -22.18
N THR A 111 -19.94 12.09 -20.91
CA THR A 111 -19.21 13.00 -20.02
C THR A 111 -18.03 12.27 -19.39
N HIS A 112 -16.82 12.74 -19.70
CA HIS A 112 -15.59 12.25 -19.06
C HIS A 112 -15.49 12.73 -17.61
N PHE A 113 -14.99 11.86 -16.74
CA PHE A 113 -14.58 12.21 -15.39
C PHE A 113 -13.30 11.47 -15.01
N THR A 114 -12.65 11.94 -13.95
CA THR A 114 -11.47 11.30 -13.38
C THR A 114 -11.56 11.27 -11.86
N LEU A 115 -11.38 10.08 -11.29
CA LEU A 115 -11.17 9.88 -9.87
C LEU A 115 -9.67 9.78 -9.62
N GLN A 116 -9.07 10.87 -9.16
CA GLN A 116 -7.66 10.92 -8.79
C GLN A 116 -7.44 11.95 -7.69
N VAL A 117 -6.57 11.62 -6.74
CA VAL A 117 -6.08 12.57 -5.73
C VAL A 117 -4.56 12.49 -5.72
N GLN A 118 -3.91 13.65 -5.73
CA GLN A 118 -2.45 13.74 -5.68
C GLN A 118 -1.90 13.04 -4.42
N ASP A 119 -0.79 12.31 -4.58
CA ASP A 119 -0.06 11.60 -3.52
C ASP A 119 -0.89 10.57 -2.72
N LYS A 120 -1.97 10.05 -3.33
CA LYS A 120 -2.83 9.03 -2.73
C LYS A 120 -3.11 7.89 -3.70
N LYS A 121 -3.37 6.71 -3.11
CA LYS A 121 -3.88 5.53 -3.81
C LYS A 121 -5.36 5.35 -3.55
N ILE A 122 -6.05 4.70 -4.48
CA ILE A 122 -7.43 4.25 -4.29
C ILE A 122 -7.43 2.98 -3.43
N VAL A 123 -8.28 2.95 -2.41
CA VAL A 123 -8.42 1.83 -1.46
C VAL A 123 -9.85 1.27 -1.39
N GLY A 124 -10.82 1.91 -2.01
CA GLY A 124 -12.20 1.44 -1.98
C GLY A 124 -13.07 2.18 -2.97
N PHE A 125 -14.23 1.62 -3.25
CA PHE A 125 -15.20 2.19 -4.17
C PHE A 125 -16.59 2.24 -3.55
N HIS A 126 -17.39 3.19 -4.04
CA HIS A 126 -18.81 3.33 -3.70
C HIS A 126 -19.57 3.84 -4.93
N GLY A 127 -20.89 3.70 -4.94
CA GLY A 127 -21.71 4.22 -6.02
C GLY A 127 -23.13 3.69 -6.06
N PHE A 128 -23.69 3.63 -7.27
CA PHE A 128 -25.03 3.16 -7.56
C PHE A 128 -25.00 2.13 -8.69
N ALA A 129 -25.70 1.01 -8.52
CA ALA A 129 -25.80 -0.03 -9.53
C ALA A 129 -27.17 -0.74 -9.48
N GLY A 130 -27.69 -1.07 -10.65
CA GLY A 130 -28.87 -1.91 -10.85
C GLY A 130 -28.51 -3.05 -11.79
N ASP A 131 -29.15 -3.11 -12.97
CA ASP A 131 -28.71 -3.99 -14.06
C ASP A 131 -27.40 -3.50 -14.72
N TYR A 132 -27.03 -2.25 -14.44
CA TYR A 132 -25.82 -1.58 -14.95
C TYR A 132 -25.19 -0.74 -13.85
N VAL A 133 -23.97 -0.28 -14.10
CA VAL A 133 -23.26 0.65 -13.22
C VAL A 133 -23.67 2.08 -13.54
N HIS A 134 -24.30 2.76 -12.57
CA HIS A 134 -24.79 4.13 -12.72
C HIS A 134 -23.84 5.17 -12.12
N SER A 135 -23.14 4.84 -11.05
CA SER A 135 -22.11 5.74 -10.55
C SER A 135 -20.90 5.03 -9.98
N LEU A 136 -19.77 5.73 -9.99
CA LEU A 136 -18.54 5.28 -9.37
C LEU A 136 -17.88 6.46 -8.65
N GLY A 137 -17.62 6.28 -7.36
CA GLY A 137 -16.80 7.13 -6.51
C GLY A 137 -15.74 6.27 -5.82
N ALA A 138 -14.79 6.93 -5.17
CA ALA A 138 -13.62 6.23 -4.62
C ALA A 138 -13.20 6.78 -3.25
N TYR A 139 -12.57 5.91 -2.47
CA TYR A 139 -11.86 6.26 -1.24
C TYR A 139 -10.36 6.27 -1.51
N PHE A 140 -9.70 7.32 -1.04
CA PHE A 140 -8.27 7.57 -1.23
C PHE A 140 -7.54 7.53 0.10
N SER A 141 -6.44 6.80 0.16
CA SER A 141 -5.53 6.78 1.31
C SER A 141 -4.16 7.31 0.90
N PRO A 142 -3.42 8.01 1.79
CA PRO A 142 -2.02 8.33 1.55
C PRO A 142 -1.25 7.11 1.09
N LEU A 143 -0.23 7.34 0.26
CA LEU A 143 0.75 6.31 -0.04
C LEU A 143 1.51 5.99 1.25
N THR A 144 1.02 4.98 1.98
CA THR A 144 1.79 4.40 3.06
C THR A 144 2.91 3.61 2.41
N SER A 145 4.16 3.89 2.81
CA SER A 145 5.33 3.07 2.50
C SER A 145 5.11 1.72 3.19
N SER A 146 4.27 0.86 2.62
CA SER A 146 4.02 -0.47 3.14
C SER A 146 5.24 -1.31 2.80
N THR A 147 6.25 -1.26 3.67
CA THR A 147 7.19 -2.36 3.80
C THR A 147 6.37 -3.57 4.20
N THR A 148 5.99 -4.39 3.22
CA THR A 148 5.66 -5.78 3.52
C THR A 148 6.87 -6.35 4.22
N LEU A 149 6.73 -6.61 5.51
CA LEU A 149 7.71 -7.37 6.26
C LEU A 149 7.65 -8.79 5.71
N THR A 150 8.44 -9.08 4.67
CA THR A 150 8.91 -10.44 4.43
C THR A 150 9.41 -10.97 5.77
N PRO A 151 9.05 -12.21 6.18
CA PRO A 151 9.55 -12.78 7.43
C PRO A 151 11.06 -12.57 7.48
N ALA A 152 11.52 -11.81 8.47
CA ALA A 152 12.89 -11.38 8.53
C ALA A 152 13.79 -12.63 8.54
N LYS A 153 14.67 -12.74 7.55
CA LYS A 153 15.69 -13.78 7.56
C LYS A 153 16.64 -13.44 8.70
N LYS A 154 16.61 -14.22 9.78
CA LYS A 154 17.59 -14.09 10.86
C LYS A 154 18.99 -14.37 10.29
N LEU A 155 19.83 -13.35 10.26
CA LEU A 155 21.24 -13.51 9.95
C LEU A 155 21.97 -14.07 11.18
N PRO A 156 23.00 -14.92 11.00
CA PRO A 156 23.84 -15.37 12.11
C PRO A 156 24.56 -14.17 12.71
N ALA A 157 24.55 -14.06 14.04
CA ALA A 157 25.33 -13.06 14.75
C ALA A 157 26.82 -13.46 14.75
N LEU A 158 27.71 -12.49 14.57
CA LEU A 158 29.16 -12.67 14.64
C LEU A 158 29.69 -11.93 15.89
N GLY A 159 30.52 -12.60 16.69
CA GLY A 159 31.13 -12.03 17.90
C GLY A 159 30.92 -12.86 19.18
N SER A 160 31.66 -12.53 20.23
CA SER A 160 31.56 -13.10 21.58
C SER A 160 31.34 -11.99 22.60
N GLN A 161 30.92 -12.31 23.83
CA GLN A 161 30.85 -11.29 24.88
C GLN A 161 32.28 -10.85 25.26
N GLY A 162 32.65 -9.63 24.86
CA GLY A 162 33.90 -8.98 25.22
C GLY A 162 33.72 -7.97 26.36
N HIS A 163 34.81 -7.70 27.06
CA HIS A 163 34.89 -6.60 28.03
C HIS A 163 35.27 -5.26 27.38
N ASP A 164 35.86 -5.30 26.17
CA ASP A 164 36.30 -4.14 25.41
C ASP A 164 35.54 -4.07 24.06
N GLY A 165 34.96 -2.92 23.72
CA GLY A 165 34.13 -2.69 22.52
C GLY A 165 32.70 -2.21 22.84
N VAL A 166 31.77 -2.37 21.89
CA VAL A 166 30.33 -2.09 22.12
C VAL A 166 29.80 -2.99 23.25
N SER A 167 29.60 -2.40 24.43
CA SER A 167 29.29 -3.14 25.67
C SER A 167 27.79 -3.23 25.97
N ALA A 168 27.02 -2.26 25.47
CA ALA A 168 25.56 -2.23 25.57
C ALA A 168 24.97 -1.50 24.36
N VAL A 169 23.79 -1.94 23.94
CA VAL A 169 22.97 -1.25 22.94
C VAL A 169 21.56 -1.06 23.49
N LYS A 170 20.94 0.07 23.11
CA LYS A 170 19.55 0.40 23.41
C LYS A 170 18.96 0.96 22.12
N PHE A 171 17.72 0.59 21.83
CA PHE A 171 17.02 1.05 20.63
C PHE A 171 15.70 1.68 21.02
N GLU A 172 15.35 2.77 20.37
CA GLU A 172 14.02 3.35 20.41
C GLU A 172 13.42 3.24 19.01
N TYR A 173 12.18 2.78 18.91
CA TYR A 173 11.57 2.53 17.61
C TYR A 173 10.08 2.87 17.61
N VAL A 174 9.60 3.29 16.44
CA VAL A 174 8.17 3.55 16.21
C VAL A 174 7.48 2.24 15.85
N ASN A 175 6.46 1.86 16.61
CA ASN A 175 5.57 0.74 16.31
C ASN A 175 4.15 1.27 16.08
N GLY A 176 3.77 1.44 14.81
CA GLY A 176 2.53 2.11 14.44
C GLY A 176 2.58 3.60 14.81
N SER A 177 1.73 4.03 15.74
CA SER A 177 1.69 5.42 16.26
C SER A 177 2.40 5.61 17.61
N GLN A 178 3.01 4.56 18.16
CA GLN A 178 3.64 4.59 19.48
C GLN A 178 5.17 4.54 19.38
N VAL A 179 5.84 5.36 20.20
CA VAL A 179 7.29 5.25 20.42
C VAL A 179 7.53 4.20 21.50
N VAL A 180 8.30 3.18 21.18
CA VAL A 180 8.70 2.12 22.12
C VAL A 180 10.16 2.33 22.50
N ILE A 181 10.38 2.56 23.79
CA ILE A 181 11.73 2.61 24.37
C ILE A 181 12.16 1.18 24.68
N GLY A 182 13.11 0.66 23.90
CA GLY A 182 13.66 -0.68 24.12
C GLY A 182 14.49 -0.76 25.40
N GLY A 183 14.51 -1.95 25.99
CA GLY A 183 15.39 -2.25 27.11
C GLY A 183 16.85 -2.38 26.69
N GLU A 184 17.77 -2.02 27.57
CA GLU A 184 19.21 -2.15 27.37
C GLU A 184 19.61 -3.63 27.17
N ARG A 185 20.47 -3.88 26.18
CA ARG A 185 21.04 -5.20 25.90
C ARG A 185 22.55 -5.12 26.06
N GLY A 186 23.08 -5.70 27.12
CA GLY A 186 24.52 -5.71 27.44
C GLY A 186 24.80 -5.22 28.85
N LYS A 187 26.05 -4.79 29.11
CA LYS A 187 26.47 -4.18 30.37
C LYS A 187 26.91 -2.74 30.09
N PRO A 188 26.13 -1.73 30.52
CA PRO A 188 26.52 -0.33 30.33
C PRO A 188 27.83 -0.05 31.08
N THR A 189 28.63 0.84 30.51
CA THR A 189 29.88 1.32 31.12
C THR A 189 29.72 2.75 31.62
N LEU A 190 30.71 3.25 32.35
CA LEU A 190 30.74 4.64 32.80
C LEU A 190 30.91 5.66 31.67
N LEU A 191 31.18 5.21 30.43
CA LEU A 191 31.34 6.07 29.26
C LEU A 191 30.00 6.54 28.68
N GLY A 192 28.87 5.96 29.10
CA GLY A 192 27.54 6.30 28.60
C GLY A 192 27.24 5.71 27.22
N PHE A 193 26.28 6.32 26.52
CA PHE A 193 25.84 5.92 25.18
C PHE A 193 26.17 7.02 24.16
N GLU A 194 26.52 6.61 22.94
CA GLU A 194 26.46 7.49 21.78
C GLU A 194 25.08 7.35 21.14
N GLU A 195 24.44 8.49 20.85
CA GLU A 195 23.09 8.55 20.28
C GLU A 195 23.16 8.98 18.81
N PHE A 196 22.37 8.31 17.99
CA PHE A 196 22.14 8.63 16.59
C PHE A 196 20.64 8.52 16.32
N GLU A 197 20.07 9.56 15.71
CA GLU A 197 18.65 9.64 15.38
C GLU A 197 18.46 9.63 13.86
N LEU A 198 17.48 8.85 13.39
CA LEU A 198 17.06 8.82 11.98
C LEU A 198 15.93 9.82 11.75
N ASP A 199 15.98 10.55 10.63
CA ASP A 199 14.86 11.39 10.18
C ASP A 199 13.72 10.53 9.58
N TYR A 200 13.00 9.79 10.41
CA TYR A 200 11.85 9.00 9.98
C TYR A 200 10.64 9.89 9.63
N PRO A 201 9.96 9.70 8.48
CA PRO A 201 10.04 8.56 7.55
C PRO A 201 10.96 8.74 6.34
N ASN A 202 11.77 9.79 6.29
CA ASN A 202 12.58 10.14 5.11
C ASN A 202 13.90 9.38 5.03
N GLU A 203 14.41 8.92 6.17
CA GLU A 203 15.69 8.24 6.31
C GLU A 203 15.51 6.83 6.89
N TYR A 204 16.29 5.88 6.38
CA TYR A 204 16.27 4.49 6.85
C TYR A 204 17.65 3.85 6.77
N ILE A 205 17.90 2.89 7.67
CA ILE A 205 19.13 2.09 7.68
C ILE A 205 19.11 1.12 6.50
N THR A 206 20.15 1.18 5.68
CA THR A 206 20.33 0.27 4.52
C THR A 206 21.36 -0.82 4.79
N ALA A 207 22.30 -0.57 5.70
CA ALA A 207 23.26 -1.56 6.16
C ALA A 207 23.76 -1.24 7.59
N VAL A 208 24.12 -2.30 8.31
CA VAL A 208 24.89 -2.23 9.55
C VAL A 208 26.14 -3.07 9.33
N ASP A 209 27.29 -2.41 9.32
CA ASP A 209 28.59 -3.03 9.16
C ASP A 209 29.31 -3.03 10.51
N GLY A 210 30.20 -4.00 10.74
CA GLY A 210 31.03 -3.98 11.93
C GLY A 210 32.30 -4.81 11.84
N THR A 211 33.32 -4.40 12.59
CA THR A 211 34.61 -5.12 12.68
C THR A 211 34.67 -5.92 13.97
N VAL A 212 35.27 -7.10 13.90
CA VAL A 212 35.50 -7.99 15.04
C VAL A 212 37.00 -8.23 15.21
N ASP A 213 37.61 -7.65 16.24
CA ASP A 213 39.04 -7.86 16.54
C ASP A 213 39.24 -8.80 17.73
N LYS A 214 40.21 -9.71 17.61
CA LYS A 214 40.60 -10.61 18.70
C LYS A 214 41.47 -9.88 19.72
N ILE A 215 41.05 -9.85 20.97
CA ILE A 215 41.85 -9.31 22.06
C ILE A 215 42.95 -10.32 22.43
N TYR A 216 44.20 -9.85 22.55
CA TYR A 216 45.35 -10.71 22.85
C TYR A 216 45.14 -11.47 24.18
N ARG A 217 45.17 -12.81 24.12
CA ARG A 217 44.93 -13.77 25.23
C ARG A 217 43.47 -13.90 25.74
N SER A 218 42.47 -13.42 25.00
CA SER A 218 41.06 -13.66 25.32
C SER A 218 40.28 -14.18 24.11
N ASP A 219 39.25 -15.01 24.33
CA ASP A 219 38.24 -15.37 23.31
C ASP A 219 37.25 -14.22 23.04
N SER A 220 37.46 -13.07 23.68
CA SER A 220 36.67 -11.85 23.53
C SER A 220 36.99 -11.12 22.22
N ALA A 221 35.93 -10.68 21.55
CA ALA A 221 35.92 -9.91 20.33
C ALA A 221 35.55 -8.45 20.62
N VAL A 222 36.29 -7.48 20.07
CA VAL A 222 35.89 -6.07 20.05
C VAL A 222 34.98 -5.86 18.85
N ILE A 223 33.77 -5.34 19.07
CA ILE A 223 32.84 -4.99 17.99
C ILE A 223 32.84 -3.47 17.82
N THR A 224 33.06 -2.99 16.58
CA THR A 224 32.76 -1.61 16.17
C THR A 224 31.60 -1.65 15.19
N LEU A 225 30.63 -0.73 15.27
CA LEU A 225 29.49 -0.66 14.36
C LEU A 225 29.54 0.62 13.52
N GLN A 226 29.18 0.52 12.24
CA GLN A 226 28.93 1.63 11.35
C GLN A 226 27.60 1.41 10.65
N GLU A 227 26.76 2.45 10.62
CA GLU A 227 25.46 2.43 9.98
C GLU A 227 25.53 3.22 8.68
N LYS A 228 24.89 2.70 7.62
CA LYS A 228 24.67 3.44 6.38
C LYS A 228 23.19 3.78 6.26
N THR A 229 22.92 5.04 5.95
CA THR A 229 21.57 5.56 5.73
C THR A 229 21.41 6.09 4.32
N ASP A 230 20.19 6.06 3.81
CA ASP A 230 19.79 6.71 2.56
C ASP A 230 18.58 7.61 2.82
N ILE A 231 18.53 8.74 2.09
CA ILE A 231 17.45 9.73 2.13
C ILE A 231 16.59 9.53 0.88
N LEU A 232 15.27 9.35 1.04
CA LEU A 232 14.35 9.40 -0.10
C LEU A 232 14.32 10.84 -0.67
N THR A 233 14.69 11.00 -1.94
CA THR A 233 14.62 12.27 -2.68
C THR A 233 13.46 12.30 -3.66
#